data_AF-A0A960FKU4-F1
#
_entry.id   AF-A0A960FKU4-F1
#
_cell.length_a   1.000
_cell.length_b   1.000
_cell.length_c   1.000
_cell.angle_alpha   90.00
_cell.angle_beta   90.00
_cell.angle_gamma   90.00
#
_symmetry.space_group_name_H-M   'P 1'
#
loop_
_entity.id
_entity.type
_entity.pdbx_description
1 polymer ?
#
loop_
_entity_poly.entity_id
_entity_poly.type
_entity_poly.pdbx_seq_one_letter_code
_entity_poly.pdbx_strand_id
1 'polypeptide(L)'
;INGTNMYFNYFYDIDCAPELENDEYYFPIIDIICEETLRFGGSIVHHHGIGKARAKWVREEYGTSFPMLQTLKDAFDPNGVMNMGTIIPVAD
;
A
#
# COMPACT_ATOMS: atom_id res chain seq x y z
N ILE A 1 8.12 -19.66 -14.56
CA ILE A 1 8.25 -18.19 -14.71
C ILE A 1 9.06 -17.71 -13.52
N ASN A 2 10.20 -17.07 -13.75
CA ASN A 2 10.95 -16.40 -12.69
C ASN A 2 10.65 -14.91 -12.80
N GLY A 3 10.18 -14.30 -11.71
CA GLY A 3 10.04 -12.85 -11.61
C GLY A 3 11.37 -12.17 -11.27
N THR A 4 11.34 -10.86 -11.11
CA THR A 4 12.45 -10.07 -10.56
C THR A 4 11.90 -9.03 -9.57
N ASN A 5 12.78 -8.46 -8.75
CA ASN A 5 12.46 -7.32 -7.92
C ASN A 5 12.99 -6.05 -8.58
N MET A 6 12.17 -5.00 -8.61
CA MET A 6 12.53 -3.68 -9.13
C MET A 6 12.50 -2.65 -8.01
N TYR A 7 13.54 -1.81 -7.96
CA TYR A 7 13.60 -0.67 -7.06
C TYR A 7 13.58 0.62 -7.85
N PHE A 8 12.83 1.58 -7.34
CA PHE A 8 12.75 2.93 -7.88
C PHE A 8 13.29 3.89 -6.83
N ASN A 9 14.13 4.82 -7.26
CA ASN A 9 14.45 6.04 -6.52
C ASN A 9 13.86 7.20 -7.32
N TYR A 10 13.18 8.11 -6.65
CA TYR A 10 12.61 9.30 -7.27
C TYR A 10 12.92 10.50 -6.40
N PHE A 11 13.11 11.64 -7.05
CA PHE A 11 13.36 12.94 -6.45
C PHE A 11 12.48 13.94 -7.18
N TYR A 12 11.95 14.91 -6.45
CA TYR A 12 11.10 15.96 -6.98
C TYR A 12 11.45 17.29 -6.31
N ASP A 13 11.27 18.38 -7.04
CA ASP A 13 11.40 19.73 -6.49
C ASP A 13 10.13 20.05 -5.69
N ILE A 14 10.30 20.70 -4.54
CA ILE A 14 9.21 21.05 -3.63
C ILE A 14 8.98 22.55 -3.73
N ASP A 15 7.77 22.95 -4.13
CA ASP A 15 7.34 24.35 -4.22
C ASP A 15 6.05 24.58 -3.43
N CYS A 16 6.03 24.11 -2.19
CA CYS A 16 4.91 24.28 -1.26
C CYS A 16 5.44 24.46 0.18
N ALA A 17 4.54 24.80 1.11
CA ALA A 17 4.89 24.79 2.54
C ALA A 17 5.16 23.34 3.02
N PRO A 18 6.08 23.11 3.97
CA PRO A 18 6.43 21.75 4.42
C PRO A 18 5.25 20.89 4.88
N GLU A 19 4.22 21.50 5.45
CA GLU A 19 3.02 20.81 5.92
C GLU A 19 2.13 20.29 4.78
N LEU A 20 2.32 20.81 3.56
CA LEU A 20 1.56 20.46 2.36
C LEU A 20 2.27 19.44 1.47
N GLU A 21 3.59 19.25 1.64
CA GLU A 21 4.43 18.44 0.75
C GLU A 21 3.85 17.02 0.54
N ASN A 22 3.37 16.41 1.62
CA ASN A 22 2.87 15.05 1.55
C ASN A 22 1.64 14.93 0.64
N ASP A 23 0.71 15.87 0.76
CA ASP A 23 -0.57 15.84 0.05
C ASP A 23 -0.40 16.33 -1.40
N GLU A 24 0.46 17.33 -1.62
CA GLU A 24 0.67 17.92 -2.95
C GLU A 24 1.60 17.08 -3.84
N TYR A 25 2.61 16.42 -3.26
CA TYR A 25 3.63 15.71 -4.02
C TYR A 25 3.75 14.24 -3.64
N TYR A 26 4.04 13.93 -2.37
CA TYR A 26 4.45 12.58 -1.98
C TYR A 26 3.35 11.53 -2.24
N PHE A 27 2.13 11.74 -1.73
CA PHE A 27 1.05 10.77 -1.88
C PHE A 27 0.63 10.61 -3.34
N PRO A 28 0.42 11.68 -4.14
CA PRO A 28 0.15 11.54 -5.57
C PRO A 28 1.23 10.73 -6.32
N ILE A 29 2.51 10.93 -6.00
CA ILE A 29 3.60 10.16 -6.63
C ILE A 29 3.52 8.68 -6.23
N ILE A 30 3.31 8.38 -4.94
CA ILE A 30 3.13 7.01 -4.46
C ILE A 30 1.91 6.35 -5.12
N ASP A 31 0.83 7.10 -5.30
CA ASP A 31 -0.40 6.62 -5.94
C ASP A 31 -0.13 6.19 -7.37
N ILE A 32 0.51 7.06 -8.16
CA ILE A 32 0.92 6.74 -9.53
C ILE A 32 1.78 5.47 -9.56
N ILE A 33 2.78 5.37 -8.68
CA ILE A 33 3.69 4.21 -8.66
C ILE A 33 2.92 2.91 -8.33
N CYS A 34 2.07 2.92 -7.31
CA CYS A 34 1.34 1.73 -6.87
C CYS A 34 0.28 1.31 -7.90
N GLU A 35 -0.51 2.25 -8.39
CA GLU A 35 -1.58 1.98 -9.36
C GLU A 35 -1.02 1.47 -10.69
N GLU A 36 0.07 2.07 -11.19
CA GLU A 36 0.72 1.62 -12.42
C GLU A 36 1.35 0.24 -12.25
N THR A 37 1.98 -0.02 -11.09
CA THR A 37 2.55 -1.34 -10.78
C THR A 37 1.47 -2.42 -10.82
N LEU A 38 0.33 -2.20 -10.13
CA LEU A 38 -0.80 -3.13 -10.13
C LEU A 38 -1.40 -3.30 -11.54
N ARG A 39 -1.55 -2.20 -12.29
CA ARG A 39 -2.10 -2.22 -13.65
C ARG A 39 -1.30 -3.11 -14.60
N PHE A 40 0.03 -3.14 -14.45
CA PHE A 40 0.91 -3.99 -15.25
C PHE A 40 1.16 -5.38 -14.63
N GLY A 41 0.39 -5.77 -13.61
CA GLY A 41 0.45 -7.09 -12.99
C GLY A 41 1.65 -7.30 -12.06
N GLY A 42 2.30 -6.22 -11.63
CA GLY A 42 3.32 -6.25 -10.59
C GLY A 42 2.71 -6.27 -9.19
N SER A 43 3.51 -6.70 -8.21
CA SER A 43 3.21 -6.54 -6.78
C SER A 43 3.78 -5.22 -6.28
N ILE A 44 3.00 -4.44 -5.52
CA ILE A 44 3.44 -3.14 -4.97
C ILE A 44 4.45 -3.28 -3.83
N VAL A 45 4.69 -4.50 -3.34
CA VAL A 45 5.56 -4.79 -2.21
C VAL A 45 6.37 -6.05 -2.42
N HIS A 46 7.69 -5.93 -2.53
CA HIS A 46 8.57 -7.11 -2.50
C HIS A 46 8.92 -7.54 -1.05
N HIS A 47 9.35 -6.61 -0.20
CA HIS A 47 9.78 -6.89 1.20
C HIS A 47 9.53 -5.74 2.17
N HIS A 48 9.27 -4.50 1.70
CA HIS A 48 8.92 -3.38 2.58
C HIS A 48 7.53 -3.52 3.23
N GLY A 49 6.66 -4.35 2.65
CA GLY A 49 5.32 -4.62 3.16
C GLY A 49 4.33 -3.47 2.92
N ILE A 50 3.05 -3.77 3.20
CA ILE A 50 1.92 -2.87 2.97
C ILE A 50 1.92 -1.71 3.98
N GLY A 51 2.06 -2.03 5.26
CA GLY A 51 1.97 -1.03 6.34
C GLY A 51 0.62 -0.30 6.34
N LYS A 52 0.62 0.95 6.79
CA LYS A 52 -0.53 1.88 6.66
C LYS A 52 -0.48 2.64 5.33
N ALA A 53 0.72 2.97 4.88
CA ALA A 53 0.95 3.78 3.67
C ALA A 53 0.37 3.15 2.40
N ARG A 54 0.32 1.80 2.31
CA ARG A 54 -0.21 1.10 1.14
C ARG A 54 -1.50 0.31 1.42
N ALA A 55 -2.07 0.44 2.63
CA ALA A 55 -3.25 -0.33 3.03
C ALA A 55 -4.44 -0.10 2.09
N LYS A 56 -4.56 1.07 1.48
CA LYS A 56 -5.64 1.38 0.52
C LYS A 56 -5.63 0.52 -0.75
N TRP A 57 -4.49 -0.09 -1.12
CA TRP A 57 -4.40 -1.00 -2.28
C TRP A 57 -4.39 -2.49 -1.91
N VAL A 58 -4.68 -2.84 -0.65
CA VAL A 58 -4.59 -4.23 -0.19
C VAL A 58 -5.54 -5.15 -0.95
N ARG A 59 -6.70 -4.64 -1.39
CA ARG A 59 -7.68 -5.45 -2.12
C ARG A 59 -7.18 -5.77 -3.53
N GLU A 60 -6.61 -4.80 -4.22
CA GLU A 60 -6.03 -4.95 -5.55
C GLU A 60 -4.78 -5.83 -5.52
N GLU A 61 -3.88 -5.61 -4.56
CA GLU A 61 -2.63 -6.37 -4.41
C GLU A 61 -2.90 -7.86 -4.15
N TYR A 62 -3.80 -8.19 -3.23
CA TYR A 62 -4.08 -9.58 -2.87
C TYR A 62 -5.16 -10.21 -3.75
N GLY A 63 -5.98 -9.42 -4.43
CA GLY A 63 -7.04 -9.88 -5.32
C GLY A 63 -7.92 -10.96 -4.68
N THR A 64 -7.98 -12.13 -5.30
CA THR A 64 -8.79 -13.27 -4.83
C THR A 64 -8.33 -13.86 -3.50
N SER A 65 -7.11 -13.55 -3.05
CA SER A 65 -6.59 -13.99 -1.74
C SER A 65 -6.96 -13.06 -0.59
N PHE A 66 -7.47 -11.85 -0.87
CA PHE A 66 -7.85 -10.89 0.15
C PHE A 66 -8.82 -11.44 1.22
N PRO A 67 -9.88 -12.20 0.88
CA PRO A 67 -10.80 -12.74 1.89
C PRO A 67 -10.12 -13.69 2.89
N MET A 68 -9.05 -14.39 2.49
CA MET A 68 -8.28 -15.25 3.40
C MET A 68 -7.56 -14.41 4.46
N LEU A 69 -6.94 -13.31 4.05
CA LEU A 69 -6.26 -12.37 4.94
C LEU A 69 -7.25 -11.74 5.93
N GLN A 70 -8.41 -11.28 5.44
CA GLN A 70 -9.45 -10.71 6.28
C GLN A 70 -10.00 -11.73 7.29
N THR A 71 -10.27 -12.96 6.84
CA THR A 71 -10.78 -14.04 7.70
C THR A 71 -9.80 -14.35 8.84
N LEU A 72 -8.50 -14.39 8.55
CA LEU A 72 -7.48 -14.58 9.58
C LEU A 72 -7.45 -13.40 10.56
N LYS A 73 -7.51 -12.16 10.05
CA LYS A 73 -7.53 -10.96 10.90
C LYS A 73 -8.71 -10.97 11.86
N ASP A 74 -9.91 -11.28 11.37
CA ASP A 74 -11.14 -11.29 12.18
C ASP A 74 -11.13 -12.43 13.22
N ALA A 75 -10.59 -13.60 12.85
CA ALA A 75 -10.51 -14.76 13.74
C ALA A 75 -9.52 -14.54 14.91
N PHE A 76 -8.39 -13.87 14.65
CA PHE A 76 -7.31 -13.71 15.63
C PHE A 76 -7.26 -12.33 16.30
N ASP A 77 -7.97 -11.33 15.77
CA ASP A 77 -8.09 -9.99 16.38
C ASP A 77 -9.54 -9.46 16.28
N PRO A 78 -10.52 -10.13 16.92
CA PRO A 78 -11.95 -9.77 16.82
C PRO A 78 -12.29 -8.39 17.39
N ASN A 79 -11.40 -7.82 18.22
CA ASN A 79 -11.56 -6.48 18.81
C ASN A 79 -10.76 -5.40 18.07
N GLY A 80 -10.02 -5.76 17.00
CA GLY A 80 -9.25 -4.82 16.19
C GLY A 80 -8.11 -4.10 16.93
N VAL A 81 -7.56 -4.69 17.99
CA VAL A 81 -6.55 -4.04 18.84
C VAL A 81 -5.12 -4.20 18.32
N MET A 82 -4.88 -5.19 17.44
CA MET A 82 -3.55 -5.46 16.91
C MET A 82 -3.24 -4.53 15.73
N ASN A 83 -2.65 -3.38 16.05
CA ASN A 83 -2.08 -2.41 15.09
C ASN A 83 -3.05 -2.01 13.97
N MET A 84 -4.19 -1.43 14.38
CA MET A 84 -5.28 -0.97 13.53
C MET A 84 -4.80 -0.15 12.31
N GLY A 85 -5.44 -0.37 11.16
CA GLY A 85 -5.12 0.32 9.91
C GLY A 85 -3.89 -0.23 9.18
N THR A 86 -3.15 -1.16 9.79
CA THR A 86 -2.03 -1.84 9.14
C THR A 86 -2.56 -3.01 8.35
N ILE A 87 -2.20 -3.08 7.07
CA ILE A 87 -2.67 -4.08 6.09
C ILE A 87 -4.16 -3.90 5.75
N ILE A 88 -5.07 -3.90 6.74
CA ILE A 88 -6.49 -3.61 6.53
C ILE A 88 -6.77 -2.15 6.90
N PRO A 89 -7.26 -1.32 5.96
CA PRO A 89 -7.53 0.08 6.23
C PRO A 89 -8.71 0.25 7.20
N VAL A 90 -8.73 1.35 7.97
CA VAL A 90 -9.76 1.62 8.99
C VAL A 90 -11.07 2.12 8.36
N ALA A 91 -10.97 2.73 7.19
CA ALA A 91 -12.07 3.10 6.32
C ALA A 91 -11.71 2.62 4.91
N ASP A 92 -12.71 2.15 4.15
CA ASP A 92 -12.55 1.82 2.73
C ASP A 92 -12.29 3.10 1.90
#